data_AF-A0A382G972-F1
#
_entry.id   AF-A0A382G972-F1
#
_cell.length_a   1.000
_cell.length_b   1.000
_cell.length_c   1.000
_cell.angle_alpha   90.00
_cell.angle_beta   90.00
_cell.angle_gamma   90.00
#
_symmetry.space_group_name_H-M   'P 1'
#
loop_
_entity.id
_entity.type
_entity.pdbx_description
1 polymer ?
#
loop_
_entity_poly.entity_id
_entity_poly.type
_entity_poly.pdbx_seq_one_letter_code
_entity_poly.pdbx_strand_id
1 'polypeptide(L)'
;WLTTFKSETLEDLLRTCEVWGKSKNEEWRFLLDFLETWFRDLTWIRFGLPENKLLNRDYTLNVDRVRELKQCGKYFTLHQIFEIFRKIKESRAAIDLNANKSLAIESLCLHIYRTAT
;
A
#
# COMPACT_ATOMS: atom_id res chain seq x y z
N TRP A 1 2.17 4.08 8.18
CA TRP A 1 2.59 5.18 7.27
C TRP A 1 1.45 5.68 6.38
N LEU A 2 0.62 4.80 5.78
CA LEU A 2 -0.49 5.17 4.87
C LEU A 2 -1.59 6.08 5.46
N THR A 3 -1.59 6.33 6.77
CA THR A 3 -2.61 7.13 7.46
C THR A 3 -2.10 8.50 7.92
N THR A 4 -0.79 8.72 7.88
CA THR A 4 -0.14 9.89 8.50
C THR A 4 0.85 10.62 7.60
N PHE A 5 1.46 9.97 6.59
CA PHE A 5 2.39 10.57 5.62
C PHE A 5 3.37 11.60 6.20
N LYS A 6 4.04 11.26 7.31
CA LYS A 6 5.08 12.10 7.93
C LYS A 6 6.49 11.65 7.51
N SER A 7 7.47 12.54 7.58
CA SER A 7 8.88 12.22 7.30
C SER A 7 9.40 11.06 8.15
N GLU A 8 9.08 11.02 9.45
CA GLU A 8 9.49 9.92 10.35
C GLU A 8 8.94 8.58 9.86
N THR A 9 7.69 8.56 9.39
CA THR A 9 7.04 7.34 8.88
C THR A 9 7.61 6.86 7.53
N LEU A 10 8.32 7.73 6.80
CA LEU A 10 8.99 7.38 5.55
C LEU A 10 10.33 6.69 5.84
N GLU A 11 11.10 7.15 6.82
CA GLU A 11 12.37 6.52 7.18
C GLU A 11 12.16 5.11 7.74
N ASP A 12 11.18 4.94 8.63
CA ASP A 12 10.78 3.63 9.14
C ASP A 12 10.33 2.68 8.02
N LEU A 13 9.60 3.21 7.03
CA LEU A 13 9.17 2.46 5.85
C LEU A 13 10.37 1.98 5.03
N LEU A 14 11.34 2.86 4.75
CA LEU A 14 12.53 2.51 3.96
C LEU A 14 13.38 1.44 4.67
N ARG A 15 13.59 1.58 5.99
CA ARG A 15 14.30 0.57 6.79
C ARG A 15 13.59 -0.78 6.74
N THR A 16 12.26 -0.77 6.79
CA THR A 16 11.46 -2.00 6.71
C THR A 16 11.52 -2.64 5.31
N CYS A 17 11.53 -1.82 4.24
CA CYS A 17 11.67 -2.30 2.87
C CYS A 17 13.02 -2.97 2.62
N GLU A 18 14.10 -2.45 3.21
CA GLU A 18 15.43 -3.05 3.12
C GLU A 18 15.45 -4.46 3.75
N VAL A 19 14.80 -4.63 4.91
CA VAL A 19 14.65 -5.92 5.59
C VAL A 19 13.86 -6.91 4.72
N TRP A 20 12.73 -6.47 4.18
CA TRP A 20 11.87 -7.32 3.34
C TRP A 20 12.52 -7.74 2.03
N GLY A 21 13.29 -6.86 1.38
CA GLY A 21 14.00 -7.21 0.15
C GLY A 21 15.15 -8.21 0.36
N LYS A 22 15.70 -8.30 1.59
CA LYS A 22 16.66 -9.33 2.01
C LYS A 22 15.99 -10.62 2.47
N SER A 23 14.69 -10.61 2.75
CA SER A 23 13.97 -11.80 3.23
C SER A 23 13.86 -12.87 2.13
N LYS A 24 14.17 -14.11 2.49
CA LYS A 24 13.97 -15.29 1.63
C LYS A 24 12.51 -15.74 1.57
N ASN A 25 11.65 -15.24 2.47
CA ASN A 25 10.30 -15.75 2.71
C ASN A 25 9.22 -15.05 1.87
N GLU A 26 9.58 -14.44 0.74
CA GLU A 26 8.63 -13.77 -0.15
C GLU A 26 7.79 -12.67 0.52
N GLU A 27 8.28 -12.06 1.59
CA GLU A 27 7.59 -11.02 2.37
C GLU A 27 7.14 -9.83 1.51
N TRP A 28 7.87 -9.55 0.44
CA TRP A 28 7.50 -8.55 -0.56
C TRP A 28 6.15 -8.86 -1.23
N ARG A 29 5.77 -10.13 -1.42
CA ARG A 29 4.46 -10.52 -1.98
C ARG A 29 3.33 -10.13 -1.03
N PHE A 30 3.49 -10.42 0.26
CA PHE A 30 2.52 -10.01 1.28
C PHE A 30 2.34 -8.50 1.33
N LEU A 31 3.43 -7.72 1.20
CA LEU A 31 3.32 -6.27 1.10
C LEU A 31 2.53 -5.84 -0.15
N LEU A 32 2.85 -6.38 -1.33
CA LEU A 32 2.14 -6.02 -2.55
C LEU A 32 0.66 -6.41 -2.49
N ASP A 33 0.34 -7.60 -1.97
CA ASP A 33 -1.03 -8.07 -1.77
C ASP A 33 -1.78 -7.19 -0.77
N PHE A 34 -1.11 -6.80 0.33
CA PHE A 34 -1.65 -5.85 1.30
C PHE A 34 -1.95 -4.49 0.67
N LEU A 35 -1.00 -3.92 -0.09
CA LEU A 35 -1.18 -2.63 -0.76
C LEU A 35 -2.33 -2.69 -1.78
N GLU A 36 -2.38 -3.75 -2.59
CA GLU A 36 -3.45 -3.96 -3.57
C GLU A 36 -4.82 -4.04 -2.88
N THR A 37 -4.92 -4.80 -1.79
CA THR A 37 -6.14 -4.91 -0.98
C THR A 37 -6.49 -3.58 -0.31
N TRP A 38 -5.49 -2.84 0.19
CA TRP A 38 -5.67 -1.53 0.82
C TRP A 38 -6.27 -0.52 -0.16
N PHE A 39 -5.65 -0.34 -1.32
CA PHE A 39 -6.13 0.61 -2.33
C PHE A 39 -7.45 0.17 -2.96
N ARG A 40 -7.76 -1.14 -3.00
CA ARG A 40 -9.08 -1.66 -3.38
C ARG A 40 -10.14 -1.24 -2.39
N ASP A 41 -9.90 -1.46 -1.10
CA ASP A 41 -10.85 -1.09 -0.05
C ASP A 41 -10.98 0.43 0.13
N LEU A 42 -9.90 1.18 -0.15
CA LEU A 42 -9.93 2.63 -0.23
C LEU A 42 -10.87 3.11 -1.34
N THR A 43 -10.76 2.49 -2.52
CA THR A 43 -11.64 2.75 -3.67
C THR A 43 -13.08 2.36 -3.34
N TRP A 44 -13.29 1.22 -2.68
CA TRP A 44 -14.60 0.74 -2.24
C TRP A 44 -15.34 1.75 -1.37
N ILE A 45 -14.66 2.26 -0.33
CA ILE A 45 -15.22 3.29 0.57
C ILE A 45 -15.45 4.60 -0.18
N ARG A 46 -14.53 5.00 -1.08
CA ARG A 46 -14.65 6.21 -1.90
C ARG A 46 -15.89 6.23 -2.78
N PHE A 47 -16.35 5.07 -3.25
CA PHE A 47 -17.58 4.93 -4.02
C PHE A 47 -18.84 4.74 -3.14
N GLY A 48 -18.72 4.83 -1.81
CA GLY A 48 -19.84 4.65 -0.89
C GLY A 48 -20.39 3.23 -0.84
N LEU A 49 -19.58 2.24 -1.23
CA LEU A 49 -20.00 0.84 -1.25
C LEU A 49 -20.05 0.25 0.18
N PRO A 50 -20.85 -0.80 0.42
CA PRO A 50 -21.08 -1.34 1.75
C PRO A 50 -19.79 -1.77 2.46
N GLU A 51 -19.53 -1.21 3.65
CA GLU A 51 -18.35 -1.52 4.47
C GLU A 51 -18.31 -3.02 4.87
N ASN A 52 -19.46 -3.70 4.83
CA ASN A 52 -19.56 -5.13 5.09
C ASN A 52 -18.99 -6.04 3.96
N LYS A 53 -18.40 -5.46 2.90
CA LYS A 53 -17.67 -6.17 1.83
C LYS A 53 -16.18 -5.77 1.65
N LEU A 54 -15.63 -5.01 2.59
CA LEU A 54 -14.18 -4.77 2.69
C LEU A 54 -13.43 -6.09 2.92
N LEU A 55 -12.26 -6.25 2.29
CA LEU A 55 -11.42 -7.44 2.38
C LEU A 55 -10.43 -7.36 3.56
N ASN A 56 -10.03 -6.15 3.96
CA ASN A 56 -9.11 -5.90 5.08
C ASN A 56 -9.76 -6.06 6.48
N ARG A 57 -10.69 -7.01 6.66
CA ARG A 57 -11.48 -7.16 7.89
C ARG A 57 -10.90 -8.10 8.94
N ASP A 58 -10.05 -9.06 8.57
CA ASP A 58 -9.73 -10.19 9.47
C ASP A 58 -8.58 -9.94 10.46
N TYR A 59 -7.94 -8.77 10.46
CA TYR A 59 -6.95 -8.42 11.48
C TYR A 59 -7.62 -7.86 12.75
N THR A 60 -8.37 -8.72 13.46
CA THR A 60 -8.78 -8.68 14.89
C THR A 60 -9.28 -7.38 15.57
N LEU A 61 -9.36 -6.21 14.92
CA LEU A 61 -9.71 -4.91 15.52
C LEU A 61 -10.42 -3.98 14.50
N ASN A 62 -11.54 -4.42 13.94
CA ASN A 62 -12.21 -3.79 12.77
C ASN A 62 -12.74 -2.35 12.96
N VAL A 63 -12.79 -1.82 14.19
CA VAL A 63 -13.30 -0.45 14.44
C VAL A 63 -12.33 0.60 13.92
N ASP A 64 -11.04 0.27 13.82
CA ASP A 64 -10.00 1.22 13.44
C ASP A 64 -9.76 1.23 11.92
N ARG A 65 -9.95 0.11 11.22
CA ARG A 65 -9.58 0.00 9.81
C ARG A 65 -10.41 0.89 8.88
N VAL A 66 -11.73 0.95 9.08
CA VAL A 66 -12.58 1.86 8.29
C VAL A 66 -12.17 3.32 8.53
N ARG A 67 -11.88 3.69 9.77
CA ARG A 67 -11.42 5.04 10.13
C ARG A 67 -10.08 5.34 9.46
N GLU A 68 -9.15 4.41 9.47
CA GLU A 68 -7.86 4.51 8.81
C GLU A 68 -7.98 4.65 7.29
N LEU A 69 -8.84 3.85 6.65
CA LEU A 69 -9.10 3.96 5.21
C LEU A 69 -9.75 5.31 4.87
N LYS A 70 -10.72 5.78 5.67
CA LYS A 70 -11.31 7.11 5.51
C LYS A 70 -10.27 8.22 5.67
N GLN A 71 -9.34 8.08 6.63
CA GLN A 71 -8.25 9.03 6.83
C GLN A 71 -7.24 9.00 5.67
N CYS A 72 -6.80 7.81 5.28
CA CYS A 72 -5.93 7.59 4.12
C CYS A 72 -6.56 8.16 2.83
N GLY A 73 -7.87 7.99 2.68
CA GLY A 73 -8.61 8.44 1.51
C GLY A 73 -8.46 9.93 1.27
N LYS A 74 -8.32 10.74 2.34
CA LYS A 74 -8.17 12.20 2.22
C LYS A 74 -6.94 12.61 1.40
N TYR A 75 -5.91 11.78 1.34
CA TYR A 75 -4.64 12.10 0.68
C TYR A 75 -4.59 11.75 -0.81
N PHE A 76 -5.60 11.05 -1.34
CA PHE A 76 -5.55 10.57 -2.71
C PHE A 76 -6.80 11.00 -3.47
N THR A 77 -6.71 11.15 -4.78
CA THR A 77 -7.83 11.20 -5.72
C THR A 77 -8.07 9.81 -6.31
N LEU A 78 -9.22 9.57 -6.95
CA LEU A 78 -9.47 8.29 -7.62
C LEU A 78 -8.42 8.00 -8.71
N HIS A 79 -8.05 9.01 -9.51
CA HIS A 79 -7.00 8.89 -10.52
C HIS A 79 -5.66 8.45 -9.91
N GLN A 80 -5.25 9.06 -8.81
CA GLN A 80 -4.02 8.68 -8.11
C GLN A 80 -4.07 7.25 -7.57
N ILE A 81 -5.22 6.78 -7.07
CA ILE A 81 -5.38 5.38 -6.64
C ILE A 81 -5.21 4.42 -7.83
N PHE A 82 -5.77 4.75 -9.01
CA PHE A 82 -5.57 3.94 -10.21
C PHE A 82 -4.10 3.89 -10.67
N GLU A 83 -3.39 5.00 -10.61
CA GLU A 83 -1.94 5.03 -10.92
C GLU A 83 -1.14 4.17 -9.94
N ILE A 84 -1.51 4.18 -8.65
CA ILE A 84 -0.88 3.32 -7.64
C ILE A 84 -1.12 1.85 -7.96
N PHE A 85 -2.33 1.44 -8.38
CA PHE A 85 -2.58 0.07 -8.83
C PHE A 85 -1.69 -0.35 -9.99
N ARG A 86 -1.52 0.53 -10.98
CA ARG A 86 -0.62 0.29 -12.11
C ARG A 86 0.81 0.10 -11.62
N LYS A 87 1.28 0.97 -10.71
CA LYS A 87 2.62 0.88 -10.13
C LYS A 87 2.85 -0.41 -9.35
N ILE A 88 1.87 -0.87 -8.57
CA ILE A 88 1.95 -2.15 -7.84
C ILE A 88 2.15 -3.32 -8.82
N LYS A 89 1.37 -3.36 -9.91
CA LYS A 89 1.49 -4.39 -10.95
C LYS A 89 2.84 -4.35 -11.67
N GLU A 90 3.32 -3.15 -12.01
CA GLU A 90 4.64 -2.97 -12.61
C GLU A 90 5.76 -3.44 -11.68
N SER A 91 5.70 -3.09 -10.39
CA SER A 91 6.69 -3.53 -9.40
C SER A 91 6.69 -5.05 -9.24
N ARG A 92 5.51 -5.69 -9.24
CA ARG A 92 5.40 -7.15 -9.21
C ARG A 92 6.07 -7.79 -10.43
N ALA A 93 5.70 -7.33 -11.63
CA ALA A 93 6.25 -7.85 -12.88
C ALA A 93 7.77 -7.65 -12.96
N ALA A 94 8.28 -6.49 -12.51
CA ALA A 94 9.72 -6.24 -12.47
C ALA A 94 10.45 -7.23 -11.55
N ILE A 95 9.91 -7.49 -10.35
CA ILE A 95 10.47 -8.46 -9.41
C ILE A 95 10.46 -9.88 -10.01
N ASP A 96 9.37 -10.27 -10.66
CA ASP A 96 9.26 -11.58 -11.32
C ASP A 96 10.25 -11.73 -12.49
N LEU A 97 10.64 -10.62 -13.12
CA LEU A 97 11.74 -10.55 -14.11
C LEU A 97 13.14 -10.41 -13.48
N ASN A 98 13.30 -10.79 -12.21
CA ASN A 98 14.55 -10.74 -11.44
C ASN A 98 15.12 -9.33 -11.18
N ALA A 99 14.29 -8.29 -11.17
CA ALA A 99 14.74 -6.98 -10.68
C ALA A 99 15.09 -7.03 -9.19
N ASN A 100 15.89 -6.04 -8.74
CA ASN A 100 16.22 -5.90 -7.32
C ASN A 100 14.94 -5.62 -6.51
N LYS A 101 14.60 -6.55 -5.62
CA LYS A 101 13.38 -6.51 -4.80
C LYS A 101 13.31 -5.28 -3.90
N SER A 102 14.37 -5.01 -3.13
CA SER A 102 14.43 -3.84 -2.26
C SER A 102 14.16 -2.55 -3.03
N LEU A 103 14.86 -2.36 -4.15
CA LEU A 103 14.72 -1.16 -4.97
C LEU A 103 13.32 -1.02 -5.58
N ALA A 104 12.74 -2.12 -6.05
CA ALA A 104 11.39 -2.11 -6.63
C ALA A 104 10.32 -1.75 -5.58
N ILE A 105 10.46 -2.25 -4.35
CA ILE A 105 9.56 -1.94 -3.23
C ILE A 105 9.77 -0.51 -2.73
N GLU A 106 11.02 -0.07 -2.52
CA GLU A 106 11.35 1.30 -2.11
C GLU A 106 10.81 2.31 -3.13
N SER A 107 10.99 2.05 -4.42
CA SER A 107 10.49 2.91 -5.50
C SER A 107 8.96 3.00 -5.49
N LEU A 108 8.26 1.90 -5.23
CA LEU A 108 6.80 1.86 -5.09
C LEU A 108 6.34 2.68 -3.87
N CYS A 109 6.97 2.47 -2.71
CA CYS A 109 6.66 3.19 -1.48
C CYS A 109 6.87 4.70 -1.64
N LEU A 110 7.98 5.12 -2.25
CA LEU A 110 8.25 6.52 -2.57
C LEU A 110 7.23 7.10 -3.54
N HIS A 111 6.82 6.32 -4.55
CA HIS A 111 5.78 6.76 -5.48
C HIS A 111 4.45 7.00 -4.77
N ILE A 112 4.01 6.07 -3.90
CA ILE A 112 2.79 6.25 -3.11
C ILE A 112 2.92 7.49 -2.21
N TYR A 113 4.04 7.65 -1.52
CA TYR A 113 4.28 8.80 -0.63
C TYR A 113 4.22 10.14 -1.39
N ARG A 114 4.89 10.24 -2.54
CA ARG A 114 4.90 11.46 -3.38
C ARG A 114 3.54 11.77 -4.02
N THR A 115 2.69 10.75 -4.16
CA THR A 115 1.37 10.89 -4.75
C THR A 115 0.34 11.37 -3.74
N ALA A 116 0.57 11.17 -2.44
CA ALA A 116 -0.28 11.69 -1.39
C ALA A 116 -0.26 13.23 -1.36
N THR A 117 -1.44 13.86 -1.33
CA THR A 117 -1.65 15.32 -1.30
C THR A 117 -2.16 15.80 0.04
#